data_AF-A0A2N3GXC7-F1
#
_entry.id   AF-A0A2N3GXC7-F1
#
_cell.length_a   1.000
_cell.length_b   1.000
_cell.length_c   1.000
_cell.angle_alpha   90.00
_cell.angle_beta   90.00
_cell.angle_gamma   90.00
#
_symmetry.space_group_name_H-M   'P 1'
#
loop_
_entity.id
_entity.type
_entity.pdbx_description
1 polymer ?
#
loop_
_entity_poly.entity_id
_entity_poly.type
_entity_poly.pdbx_seq_one_letter_code
_entity_poly.pdbx_strand_id
1 'polypeptide(L)'
;MIKTVSEFLERLREAEHDALQAQNITHRPTIGDMYEGLTQELLDRALPVESGIEVSAGFITDDSGALSHELDCLVVTAPGTKVPYTDKQVFHIDDVVAVVQVKKNLYSGDLRSGFENLASVNEIQPSRDRHGPLFRDAYQATTQLPVPSVDDWRSLPHNLQMVYYTLAMELYYPARIIFGYNGFKSQSALRKSFIAHLESQRLPSGVIPGLGIHKLPTLICCGEHSLAKANGAPFCTPFDDDGYWPVYGSTTGNPLRLLLEVVWTRLVYDDKMSGSVFDDDDETQPMHRLIDARPCKGGWEYRISPASRKDADRPMVPKKWQPAILDVAQFTIVSRLAAGTDVSVDSELTAYLEKHGYSPASFSRALQKPGLAVLQDGRFVLLTRKCMCAVLPDGRFAAADDEAGQFTRWIGQYMENRASGA
;
A
#
# COMPACT_ATOMS: atom_id res chain seq x y z
N MET A 1 22.31 -1.28 -16.76
CA MET A 1 22.76 -0.58 -15.54
C MET A 1 21.67 -0.83 -14.50
N ILE A 2 22.03 -1.30 -13.31
CA ILE A 2 21.09 -1.52 -12.20
C ILE A 2 20.98 -0.18 -11.47
N LYS A 3 19.76 0.32 -11.31
CA LYS A 3 19.50 1.63 -10.71
C LYS A 3 18.94 1.54 -9.30
N THR A 4 18.26 0.45 -8.97
CA THR A 4 17.58 0.28 -7.68
C THR A 4 17.89 -1.08 -7.05
N VAL A 5 17.64 -1.19 -5.74
CA VAL A 5 17.72 -2.46 -5.00
C VAL A 5 16.75 -3.50 -5.57
N SER A 6 15.53 -3.09 -5.92
CA SER A 6 14.53 -4.00 -6.50
C SER A 6 14.97 -4.56 -7.86
N GLU A 7 15.62 -3.75 -8.71
CA GLU A 7 16.20 -4.23 -9.98
C GLU A 7 17.36 -5.21 -9.76
N PHE A 8 18.20 -4.96 -8.74
CA PHE A 8 19.28 -5.88 -8.38
C PHE A 8 18.72 -7.23 -7.93
N LEU A 9 17.81 -7.21 -6.97
CA LEU A 9 17.23 -8.41 -6.38
C LEU A 9 16.40 -9.18 -7.40
N GLU A 10 15.77 -8.51 -8.37
CA GLU A 10 15.00 -9.20 -9.41
C GLU A 10 15.91 -10.00 -10.33
N ARG A 11 17.06 -9.44 -10.72
CA ARG A 11 18.06 -10.18 -11.51
C ARG A 11 18.65 -11.35 -10.73
N LEU A 12 18.87 -11.17 -9.42
CA LEU A 12 19.31 -12.26 -8.55
C LEU A 12 18.23 -13.35 -8.47
N ARG A 13 16.96 -12.96 -8.26
CA ARG A 13 15.81 -13.86 -8.24
C ARG A 13 15.70 -14.66 -9.53
N GLU A 14 15.84 -14.03 -10.69
CA GLU A 14 15.83 -14.70 -12.00
C GLU A 14 16.96 -15.73 -12.12
N ALA A 15 18.20 -15.34 -11.80
CA ALA A 15 19.35 -16.22 -11.89
C ALA A 15 19.25 -17.43 -10.95
N GLU A 16 18.86 -17.20 -9.69
CA GLU A 16 18.67 -18.28 -8.72
C GLU A 16 17.47 -19.14 -9.09
N HIS A 17 16.39 -18.54 -9.60
CA HIS A 17 15.24 -19.30 -10.07
C HIS A 17 15.61 -20.29 -11.17
N ASP A 18 16.38 -19.85 -12.17
CA ASP A 18 16.88 -20.71 -13.25
C ASP A 18 17.81 -21.82 -12.71
N ALA A 19 18.67 -21.49 -11.73
CA ALA A 19 19.52 -22.48 -11.08
C ALA A 19 18.70 -23.54 -10.33
N LEU A 20 17.66 -23.15 -9.59
CA LEU A 20 16.74 -24.08 -8.92
C LEU A 20 15.96 -24.96 -9.90
N GLN A 21 15.59 -24.43 -11.07
CA GLN A 21 14.93 -25.22 -12.12
C GLN A 21 15.85 -26.25 -12.76
N ALA A 22 17.16 -25.97 -12.83
CA ALA A 22 18.17 -26.89 -13.37
C ALA A 22 18.49 -28.06 -12.41
N GLN A 23 18.18 -27.92 -11.11
CA GLN A 23 18.24 -29.02 -10.16
C GLN A 23 17.11 -30.00 -10.49
N ASN A 24 17.44 -31.21 -10.97
CA ASN A 24 16.47 -32.26 -11.33
C ASN A 24 15.72 -32.88 -10.11
N ILE A 25 15.36 -32.06 -9.14
CA ILE A 25 14.64 -32.43 -7.92
C ILE A 25 13.15 -32.54 -8.24
N THR A 26 12.55 -33.68 -7.87
CA THR A 26 11.12 -33.96 -8.10
C THR A 26 10.30 -34.05 -6.81
N HIS A 27 10.97 -34.08 -5.65
CA HIS A 27 10.34 -34.15 -4.34
C HIS A 27 9.66 -32.80 -4.00
N ARG A 28 8.32 -32.79 -3.97
CA ARG A 28 7.52 -31.55 -3.84
C ARG A 28 7.82 -30.72 -2.58
N PRO A 29 7.93 -31.31 -1.37
CA PRO A 29 8.29 -30.54 -0.17
C PRO A 29 9.64 -29.84 -0.31
N THR A 30 10.67 -30.55 -0.79
CA THR A 30 12.00 -29.97 -1.00
C THR A 30 11.97 -28.83 -2.03
N ILE A 31 11.15 -28.95 -3.08
CA ILE A 31 10.93 -27.84 -4.01
C ILE A 31 10.27 -26.66 -3.29
N GLY A 32 9.32 -26.89 -2.39
CA GLY A 32 8.77 -25.83 -1.53
C GLY A 32 9.88 -25.11 -0.76
N ASP A 33 10.62 -25.87 0.06
CA ASP A 33 11.70 -25.36 0.91
C ASP A 33 12.74 -24.52 0.13
N MET A 34 13.09 -24.94 -1.09
CA MET A 34 14.03 -24.22 -1.97
C MET A 34 13.54 -22.82 -2.33
N TYR A 35 12.26 -22.67 -2.67
CA TYR A 35 11.68 -21.38 -3.06
C TYR A 35 11.36 -20.52 -1.84
N GLU A 36 10.98 -21.14 -0.72
CA GLU A 36 10.83 -20.47 0.57
C GLU A 36 12.17 -19.87 1.01
N GLY A 37 13.24 -20.67 0.99
CA GLY A 37 14.60 -20.23 1.34
C GLY A 37 15.10 -19.10 0.43
N LEU A 38 14.92 -19.21 -0.89
CA LEU A 38 15.27 -18.12 -1.82
C LEU A 38 14.50 -16.83 -1.51
N THR A 39 13.21 -16.92 -1.17
CA THR A 39 12.40 -15.75 -0.84
C THR A 39 12.86 -15.10 0.46
N GLN A 40 13.19 -15.91 1.47
CA GLN A 40 13.74 -15.42 2.73
C GLN A 40 15.09 -14.72 2.50
N GLU A 41 15.98 -15.31 1.71
CA GLU A 41 17.29 -14.72 1.40
C GLU A 41 17.18 -13.40 0.63
N LEU A 42 16.28 -13.31 -0.34
CA LEU A 42 16.05 -12.07 -1.09
C LEU A 42 15.54 -10.94 -0.20
N LEU A 43 14.62 -11.25 0.72
CA LEU A 43 14.10 -10.28 1.69
C LEU A 43 15.17 -9.88 2.71
N ASP A 44 15.93 -10.83 3.24
CA ASP A 44 17.00 -10.57 4.21
C ASP A 44 18.06 -9.62 3.62
N ARG A 45 18.47 -9.85 2.37
CA ARG A 45 19.39 -8.96 1.62
C ARG A 45 18.82 -7.57 1.35
N ALA A 46 17.51 -7.39 1.45
CA ALA A 46 16.83 -6.11 1.26
C ALA A 46 16.69 -5.30 2.55
N LEU A 47 17.14 -5.85 3.69
CA LEU A 47 17.00 -5.23 5.01
C LEU A 47 18.37 -4.73 5.53
N PRO A 48 18.40 -3.63 6.31
CA PRO A 48 19.64 -3.16 6.92
C PRO A 48 20.10 -4.12 8.02
N VAL A 49 21.37 -4.52 7.99
CA VAL A 49 21.96 -5.49 8.94
C VAL A 49 21.81 -5.07 10.41
N GLU A 50 21.85 -3.77 10.71
CA GLU A 50 21.81 -3.23 12.08
C GLU A 50 20.39 -2.90 12.58
N SER A 51 19.35 -3.27 11.83
CA SER A 51 17.96 -2.87 12.11
C SER A 51 17.24 -3.71 13.18
N GLY A 52 17.81 -4.85 13.55
CA GLY A 52 17.12 -5.83 14.41
C GLY A 52 15.89 -6.46 13.74
N ILE A 53 15.78 -6.35 12.41
CA ILE A 53 14.76 -7.00 11.61
C ILE A 53 15.31 -8.37 11.19
N GLU A 54 14.48 -9.41 11.29
CA GLU A 54 14.81 -10.77 10.87
C GLU A 54 13.79 -11.27 9.85
N VAL A 55 14.25 -12.15 8.96
CA VAL A 55 13.40 -12.94 8.07
C VAL A 55 13.46 -14.40 8.50
N SER A 56 12.32 -14.99 8.86
CA SER A 56 12.25 -16.35 9.39
C SER A 56 11.00 -17.09 8.88
N ALA A 57 10.95 -18.40 9.08
CA ALA A 57 9.72 -19.19 8.95
C ALA A 57 9.18 -19.59 10.33
N GLY A 58 7.88 -19.86 10.43
CA GLY A 58 7.29 -20.38 11.65
C GLY A 58 5.86 -19.97 11.89
N PHE A 59 5.53 -19.57 13.12
CA PHE A 59 4.17 -19.37 13.59
C PHE A 59 3.99 -17.99 14.21
N ILE A 60 2.75 -17.52 14.25
CA ILE A 60 2.35 -16.28 14.92
C ILE A 60 1.43 -16.65 16.08
N THR A 61 1.62 -15.96 17.22
CA THR A 61 0.77 -16.07 18.41
C THR A 61 0.29 -14.71 18.91
N ASP A 62 -0.72 -14.72 19.80
CA ASP A 62 -1.20 -13.54 20.52
C ASP A 62 -1.15 -13.76 22.04
N ASP A 63 -1.57 -12.73 22.79
CA ASP A 63 -1.66 -12.75 24.25
C ASP A 63 -2.59 -13.85 24.81
N SER A 64 -3.49 -14.40 24.00
CA SER A 64 -4.37 -15.51 24.40
C SER A 64 -3.71 -16.89 24.23
N GLY A 65 -2.55 -16.94 23.56
CA GLY A 65 -1.87 -18.17 23.18
C GLY A 65 -2.48 -18.86 21.96
N ALA A 66 -3.34 -18.18 21.20
CA ALA A 66 -3.77 -18.68 19.89
C ALA A 66 -2.55 -18.80 18.97
N LEU A 67 -2.57 -19.74 18.04
CA LEU A 67 -1.44 -20.02 17.16
C LEU A 67 -1.92 -20.14 15.71
N SER A 68 -1.22 -19.48 14.79
CA SER A 68 -1.50 -19.58 13.36
C SER A 68 -1.13 -20.96 12.81
N HIS A 69 -1.46 -21.21 11.54
CA HIS A 69 -0.76 -22.25 10.78
C HIS A 69 0.72 -21.90 10.58
N GLU A 70 1.50 -22.85 10.06
CA GLU A 70 2.87 -22.59 9.65
C GLU A 70 2.90 -21.62 8.46
N LEU A 71 3.84 -20.68 8.52
CA LEU A 71 4.02 -19.62 7.56
C LEU A 71 5.44 -19.67 7.01
N ASP A 72 5.54 -19.65 5.68
CA ASP A 72 6.77 -19.88 4.92
C ASP A 72 7.84 -18.80 5.16
N CYS A 73 7.42 -17.54 5.32
CA CYS A 73 8.31 -16.40 5.46
C CYS A 73 7.61 -15.27 6.24
N LEU A 74 8.29 -14.78 7.28
CA LEU A 74 7.87 -13.76 8.22
C LEU A 74 8.94 -12.68 8.26
N VAL A 75 8.55 -11.42 8.10
CA VAL A 75 9.42 -10.27 8.39
C VAL A 75 9.07 -9.80 9.80
N VAL A 76 10.03 -9.84 10.72
CA VAL A 76 9.80 -9.62 12.15
C VAL A 76 10.76 -8.58 12.72
N THR A 77 10.36 -7.92 13.80
CA THR A 77 11.09 -6.80 14.42
C THR A 77 11.54 -7.07 15.85
N ALA A 78 11.30 -8.29 16.34
CA ALA A 78 11.74 -8.78 17.63
C ALA A 78 12.09 -10.27 17.54
N PRO A 79 12.99 -10.77 18.42
CA PRO A 79 13.37 -12.18 18.44
C PRO A 79 12.17 -13.09 18.72
N GLY A 80 12.11 -14.23 18.02
CA GLY A 80 11.11 -15.27 18.24
C GLY A 80 11.52 -16.29 19.30
N THR A 81 10.55 -17.13 19.68
CA THR A 81 10.81 -18.31 20.52
C THR A 81 11.08 -19.52 19.62
N LYS A 82 12.26 -20.11 19.72
CA LYS A 82 12.62 -21.29 18.93
C LYS A 82 11.70 -22.48 19.25
N VAL A 83 11.17 -23.12 18.21
CA VAL A 83 10.46 -24.40 18.34
C VAL A 83 11.51 -25.50 18.57
N PRO A 84 11.37 -26.32 19.63
CA PRO A 84 12.37 -27.34 19.94
C PRO A 84 12.63 -28.29 18.76
N TYR A 85 13.92 -28.53 18.47
CA TYR A 85 14.41 -29.45 17.44
C TYR A 85 14.03 -29.10 15.99
N THR A 86 13.66 -27.84 15.72
CA THR A 86 13.45 -27.33 14.36
C THR A 86 14.15 -25.99 14.17
N ASP A 87 14.16 -25.48 12.95
CA ASP A 87 14.64 -24.11 12.64
C ASP A 87 13.49 -23.08 12.64
N LYS A 88 12.28 -23.50 13.03
CA LYS A 88 11.09 -22.63 13.07
C LYS A 88 11.03 -21.88 14.39
N GLN A 89 10.39 -20.71 14.36
CA GLN A 89 10.19 -19.87 15.54
C GLN A 89 8.72 -19.48 15.72
N VAL A 90 8.36 -19.06 16.93
CA VAL A 90 7.05 -18.49 17.26
C VAL A 90 7.23 -17.01 17.58
N PHE A 91 6.47 -16.15 16.90
CA PHE A 91 6.53 -14.70 17.07
C PHE A 91 5.19 -14.17 17.58
N HIS A 92 5.22 -13.13 18.42
CA HIS A 92 4.01 -12.40 18.76
C HIS A 92 3.55 -11.58 17.55
N ILE A 93 2.24 -11.55 17.26
CA ILE A 93 1.68 -10.88 16.07
C ILE A 93 2.12 -9.42 15.93
N ASP A 94 2.24 -8.72 17.05
CA ASP A 94 2.60 -7.30 17.05
C ASP A 94 4.03 -7.03 16.56
N ASP A 95 4.90 -8.03 16.60
CA ASP A 95 6.29 -7.94 16.14
C ASP A 95 6.45 -8.39 14.69
N VAL A 96 5.38 -8.88 14.07
CA VAL A 96 5.35 -9.32 12.66
C VAL A 96 4.90 -8.16 11.78
N VAL A 97 5.70 -7.86 10.75
CA VAL A 97 5.43 -6.79 9.78
C VAL A 97 4.73 -7.33 8.54
N ALA A 98 5.18 -8.49 8.06
CA ALA A 98 4.64 -9.13 6.88
C ALA A 98 4.75 -10.65 6.97
N VAL A 99 3.80 -11.31 6.30
CA VAL A 99 3.71 -12.76 6.12
C VAL A 99 3.64 -13.02 4.63
N VAL A 100 4.54 -13.87 4.13
CA VAL A 100 4.64 -14.24 2.72
C VAL A 100 4.41 -15.73 2.57
N GLN A 101 3.31 -16.10 1.93
CA GLN A 101 3.11 -17.46 1.43
C GLN A 101 3.78 -17.60 0.07
N VAL A 102 4.74 -18.51 -0.03
CA VAL A 102 5.53 -18.76 -1.24
C VAL A 102 4.93 -19.90 -2.04
N LYS A 103 4.92 -19.76 -3.38
CA LYS A 103 4.55 -20.82 -4.31
C LYS A 103 5.53 -20.86 -5.48
N LYS A 104 6.02 -22.05 -5.85
CA LYS A 104 6.79 -22.20 -7.11
C LYS A 104 5.94 -21.80 -8.32
N ASN A 105 4.71 -22.32 -8.38
CA ASN A 105 3.72 -21.98 -9.40
C ASN A 105 2.44 -21.53 -8.71
N LEU A 106 1.90 -20.40 -9.13
CA LEU A 106 0.65 -19.86 -8.62
C LEU A 106 -0.46 -20.02 -9.67
N TYR A 107 -1.15 -21.15 -9.64
CA TYR A 107 -2.38 -21.37 -10.39
C TYR A 107 -3.61 -21.23 -9.47
N SER A 108 -4.82 -21.47 -9.99
CA SER A 108 -6.06 -21.23 -9.23
C SER A 108 -6.16 -22.04 -7.92
N GLY A 109 -5.65 -23.27 -7.91
CA GLY A 109 -5.60 -24.10 -6.69
C GLY A 109 -4.61 -23.55 -5.67
N ASP A 110 -3.42 -23.15 -6.12
CA ASP A 110 -2.38 -22.56 -5.27
C ASP A 110 -2.82 -21.22 -4.69
N LEU A 111 -3.48 -20.38 -5.51
CA LEU A 111 -4.09 -19.12 -5.09
C LEU A 111 -5.06 -19.36 -3.94
N ARG A 112 -6.00 -20.31 -4.09
CA ARG A 112 -6.96 -20.66 -3.05
C ARG A 112 -6.25 -21.13 -1.77
N SER A 113 -5.29 -22.05 -1.89
CA SER A 113 -4.56 -22.56 -0.72
C SER A 113 -3.77 -21.45 0.00
N GLY A 114 -3.25 -20.48 -0.73
CA GLY A 114 -2.57 -19.32 -0.15
C GLY A 114 -3.53 -18.39 0.60
N PHE A 115 -4.73 -18.18 0.06
CA PHE A 115 -5.80 -17.46 0.78
C PHE A 115 -6.17 -18.16 2.07
N GLU A 116 -6.38 -19.47 2.02
CA GLU A 116 -6.76 -20.28 3.17
C GLU A 116 -5.68 -20.27 4.26
N ASN A 117 -4.39 -20.37 3.89
CA ASN A 117 -3.32 -20.33 4.88
C ASN A 117 -3.19 -18.94 5.54
N LEU A 118 -3.21 -17.88 4.74
CA LEU A 118 -3.16 -16.49 5.23
C LEU A 118 -4.42 -16.10 6.02
N ALA A 119 -5.53 -16.84 5.88
CA ALA A 119 -6.73 -16.62 6.68
C ALA A 119 -6.49 -16.88 8.17
N SER A 120 -5.63 -17.85 8.52
CA SER A 120 -5.28 -18.18 9.91
C SER A 120 -4.68 -16.99 10.67
N VAL A 121 -3.99 -16.08 9.96
CA VAL A 121 -3.43 -14.85 10.55
C VAL A 121 -4.55 -13.94 11.08
N ASN A 122 -5.74 -13.94 10.47
CA ASN A 122 -6.88 -13.15 10.94
C ASN A 122 -7.50 -13.68 12.24
N GLU A 123 -7.16 -14.90 12.64
CA GLU A 123 -7.68 -15.53 13.86
C GLU A 123 -6.86 -15.13 15.08
N ILE A 124 -5.67 -14.57 14.85
CA ILE A 124 -4.75 -14.07 15.88
C ILE A 124 -5.10 -12.62 16.21
N GLN A 125 -5.17 -12.28 17.50
CA GLN A 125 -5.60 -10.97 17.96
C GLN A 125 -4.40 -10.05 18.24
N PRO A 126 -4.18 -9.00 17.43
CA PRO A 126 -3.18 -7.99 17.76
C PRO A 126 -3.59 -7.22 19.01
N SER A 127 -2.62 -6.91 19.87
CA SER A 127 -2.86 -6.14 21.10
C SER A 127 -2.35 -4.71 21.02
N ARG A 128 -1.49 -4.38 20.03
CA ARG A 128 -1.08 -3.00 19.77
C ARG A 128 -2.18 -2.21 19.07
N ASP A 129 -2.53 -1.08 19.69
CA ASP A 129 -3.19 0.00 18.97
C ASP A 129 -2.17 0.71 18.07
N ARG A 130 -2.30 0.55 16.75
CA ARG A 130 -1.52 1.30 15.75
C ARG A 130 -2.24 2.54 15.20
N HIS A 131 -3.06 3.25 15.99
CA HIS A 131 -3.46 4.62 15.66
C HIS A 131 -2.21 5.52 15.67
N GLY A 132 -1.50 5.52 14.56
CA GLY A 132 -0.24 6.22 14.39
C GLY A 132 -0.16 6.95 13.07
N PRO A 133 1.03 7.46 12.74
CA PRO A 133 1.23 8.24 11.52
C PRO A 133 0.79 7.49 10.23
N LEU A 134 0.94 6.17 10.18
CA LEU A 134 0.51 5.33 9.03
C LEU A 134 -1.00 5.30 8.85
N PHE A 135 -1.72 5.10 9.95
CA PHE A 135 -3.17 5.15 9.93
C PHE A 135 -3.68 6.52 9.48
N ARG A 136 -3.01 7.58 9.94
CA ARG A 136 -3.35 8.94 9.55
C ARG A 136 -3.26 9.15 8.06
N ASP A 137 -2.12 8.79 7.47
CA ASP A 137 -1.87 8.98 6.05
C ASP A 137 -2.78 8.09 5.21
N ALA A 138 -2.98 6.83 5.61
CA ALA A 138 -3.90 5.90 4.95
C ALA A 138 -5.33 6.45 4.92
N TYR A 139 -5.84 6.93 6.05
CA TYR A 139 -7.18 7.48 6.17
C TYR A 139 -7.34 8.77 5.37
N GLN A 140 -6.40 9.70 5.49
CA GLN A 140 -6.43 10.98 4.75
C GLN A 140 -6.33 10.75 3.24
N ALA A 141 -5.44 9.87 2.79
CA ALA A 141 -5.29 9.58 1.36
C ALA A 141 -6.54 8.90 0.77
N THR A 142 -7.21 8.03 1.54
CA THR A 142 -8.40 7.30 1.10
C THR A 142 -9.68 8.16 1.15
N THR A 143 -9.90 8.89 2.24
CA THR A 143 -11.14 9.65 2.47
C THR A 143 -11.06 11.09 2.01
N GLN A 144 -9.84 11.62 1.85
CA GLN A 144 -9.57 13.04 1.62
C GLN A 144 -10.14 13.92 2.75
N LEU A 145 -10.25 13.38 3.95
CA LEU A 145 -10.73 14.04 5.16
C LEU A 145 -9.70 13.87 6.29
N PRO A 146 -9.61 14.82 7.24
CA PRO A 146 -8.76 14.65 8.41
C PRO A 146 -9.26 13.48 9.25
N VAL A 147 -8.33 12.81 9.93
CA VAL A 147 -8.69 11.70 10.81
C VAL A 147 -9.53 12.25 11.97
N PRO A 148 -10.66 11.60 12.32
CA PRO A 148 -11.40 11.97 13.52
C PRO A 148 -10.54 11.75 14.77
N SER A 149 -10.90 12.40 15.89
CA SER A 149 -10.33 12.01 17.18
C SER A 149 -10.75 10.56 17.54
N VAL A 150 -9.96 9.89 18.37
CA VAL A 150 -10.23 8.50 18.80
C VAL A 150 -11.58 8.38 19.53
N ASP A 151 -12.01 9.44 20.21
CA ASP A 151 -13.31 9.46 20.89
C ASP A 151 -14.48 9.69 19.92
N ASP A 152 -14.23 10.35 18.78
CA ASP A 152 -15.25 10.80 17.85
C ASP A 152 -15.53 9.84 16.68
N TRP A 153 -14.68 8.84 16.40
CA TRP A 153 -14.88 8.03 15.19
C TRP A 153 -16.22 7.29 15.16
N ARG A 154 -16.79 6.95 16.34
CA ARG A 154 -18.12 6.34 16.47
C ARG A 154 -19.27 7.29 16.13
N SER A 155 -19.00 8.58 16.04
CA SER A 155 -19.96 9.60 15.61
C SER A 155 -19.97 9.82 14.10
N LEU A 156 -18.97 9.29 13.38
CA LEU A 156 -18.89 9.39 11.92
C LEU A 156 -20.11 8.76 11.25
N PRO A 157 -20.48 9.21 10.04
CA PRO A 157 -21.38 8.46 9.16
C PRO A 157 -20.93 6.99 9.00
N HIS A 158 -21.88 6.06 8.95
CA HIS A 158 -21.61 4.62 8.92
C HIS A 158 -20.59 4.20 7.85
N ASN A 159 -20.66 4.79 6.65
CA ASN A 159 -19.70 4.55 5.57
C ASN A 159 -18.26 4.91 5.96
N LEU A 160 -18.06 6.03 6.66
CA LEU A 160 -16.73 6.44 7.14
C LEU A 160 -16.26 5.62 8.34
N GLN A 161 -17.17 5.17 9.21
CA GLN A 161 -16.83 4.20 10.28
C GLN A 161 -16.30 2.89 9.71
N MET A 162 -16.93 2.37 8.64
CA MET A 162 -16.49 1.14 7.99
C MET A 162 -15.10 1.26 7.36
N VAL A 163 -14.81 2.42 6.74
CA VAL A 163 -13.47 2.72 6.18
C VAL A 163 -12.45 2.82 7.29
N TYR A 164 -12.75 3.60 8.34
CA TYR A 164 -11.89 3.74 9.53
C TYR A 164 -11.51 2.38 10.10
N TYR A 165 -12.51 1.54 10.41
CA TYR A 165 -12.29 0.21 10.96
C TYR A 165 -11.49 -0.69 10.01
N THR A 166 -11.79 -0.65 8.71
CA THR A 166 -11.08 -1.47 7.71
C THR A 166 -9.61 -1.09 7.59
N LEU A 167 -9.29 0.21 7.57
CA LEU A 167 -7.93 0.70 7.54
C LEU A 167 -7.18 0.37 8.84
N ALA A 168 -7.84 0.50 9.99
CA ALA A 168 -7.25 0.13 11.27
C ALA A 168 -6.85 -1.36 11.27
N MET A 169 -7.77 -2.25 10.88
CA MET A 169 -7.49 -3.68 10.76
C MET A 169 -6.38 -3.99 9.75
N GLU A 170 -6.31 -3.31 8.61
CA GLU A 170 -5.24 -3.50 7.62
C GLU A 170 -3.85 -3.11 8.12
N LEU A 171 -3.77 -2.23 9.12
CA LEU A 171 -2.53 -1.77 9.71
C LEU A 171 -2.18 -2.50 11.00
N TYR A 172 -3.17 -2.97 11.77
CA TYR A 172 -2.93 -3.79 12.97
C TYR A 172 -2.41 -5.18 12.62
N TYR A 173 -2.89 -5.75 11.51
CA TYR A 173 -2.44 -7.04 11.05
C TYR A 173 -1.21 -6.91 10.15
N PRO A 174 -0.30 -7.89 10.17
CA PRO A 174 0.82 -7.91 9.25
C PRO A 174 0.34 -7.94 7.80
N ALA A 175 1.17 -7.42 6.89
CA ALA A 175 0.92 -7.52 5.46
C ALA A 175 0.81 -9.00 5.07
N ARG A 176 -0.26 -9.39 4.38
CA ARG A 176 -0.45 -10.79 3.95
C ARG A 176 -0.20 -10.89 2.46
N ILE A 177 0.81 -11.66 2.07
CA ILE A 177 1.36 -11.66 0.71
C ILE A 177 1.37 -13.08 0.17
N ILE A 178 0.94 -13.25 -1.07
CA ILE A 178 1.14 -14.50 -1.83
C ILE A 178 2.19 -14.21 -2.89
N PHE A 179 3.29 -14.97 -2.88
CA PHE A 179 4.42 -14.77 -3.79
C PHE A 179 4.67 -16.02 -4.64
N GLY A 180 4.20 -15.96 -5.88
CA GLY A 180 4.37 -16.99 -6.89
C GLY A 180 5.51 -16.68 -7.86
N TYR A 181 6.49 -17.57 -8.00
CA TYR A 181 7.60 -17.37 -8.96
C TYR A 181 7.16 -17.56 -10.41
N ASN A 182 6.23 -18.47 -10.64
CA ASN A 182 5.60 -18.75 -11.93
C ASN A 182 4.08 -18.83 -11.77
N GLY A 183 3.37 -19.06 -12.87
CA GLY A 183 1.95 -19.40 -12.84
C GLY A 183 1.23 -18.87 -14.08
N PHE A 184 0.19 -18.09 -13.85
CA PHE A 184 -0.57 -17.41 -14.91
C PHE A 184 0.34 -16.66 -15.87
N LYS A 185 0.11 -16.86 -17.17
CA LYS A 185 0.92 -16.31 -18.27
C LYS A 185 0.53 -14.89 -18.70
N SER A 186 -0.47 -14.30 -18.05
CA SER A 186 -0.93 -12.95 -18.35
C SER A 186 -1.66 -12.36 -17.15
N GLN A 187 -1.62 -11.03 -17.05
CA GLN A 187 -2.34 -10.26 -16.02
C GLN A 187 -3.85 -10.50 -16.10
N SER A 188 -4.43 -10.59 -17.30
CA SER A 188 -5.85 -10.91 -17.48
C SER A 188 -6.24 -12.29 -16.91
N ALA A 189 -5.36 -13.29 -17.01
CA ALA A 189 -5.60 -14.63 -16.48
C ALA A 189 -5.55 -14.64 -14.94
N LEU A 190 -4.59 -13.94 -14.35
CA LEU A 190 -4.50 -13.75 -12.90
C LEU A 190 -5.75 -13.03 -12.37
N ARG A 191 -6.14 -11.90 -12.98
CA ARG A 191 -7.36 -11.15 -12.63
C ARG A 191 -8.60 -12.06 -12.65
N LYS A 192 -8.78 -12.81 -13.74
CA LYS A 192 -9.92 -13.72 -13.91
C LYS A 192 -9.95 -14.80 -12.83
N SER A 193 -8.80 -15.42 -12.53
CA SER A 193 -8.74 -16.46 -11.49
C SER A 193 -9.01 -15.89 -10.10
N PHE A 194 -8.52 -14.69 -9.80
CA PHE A 194 -8.77 -14.05 -8.52
C PHE A 194 -10.25 -13.73 -8.34
N ILE A 195 -10.89 -13.11 -9.34
CA ILE A 195 -12.33 -12.84 -9.34
C ILE A 195 -13.13 -14.14 -9.16
N ALA A 196 -12.80 -15.19 -9.94
CA ALA A 196 -13.49 -16.47 -9.85
C ALA A 196 -13.36 -17.11 -8.46
N HIS A 197 -12.23 -16.92 -7.78
CA HIS A 197 -12.07 -17.36 -6.39
C HIS A 197 -13.01 -16.60 -5.45
N LEU A 198 -13.08 -15.26 -5.54
CA LEU A 198 -13.99 -14.47 -4.72
C LEU A 198 -15.46 -14.86 -4.98
N GLU A 199 -15.85 -15.03 -6.24
CA GLU A 199 -17.21 -15.41 -6.63
C GLU A 199 -17.57 -16.84 -6.19
N SER A 200 -16.60 -17.75 -6.10
CA SER A 200 -16.85 -19.12 -5.66
C SER A 200 -17.31 -19.24 -4.20
N GLN A 201 -17.09 -18.19 -3.40
CA GLN A 201 -17.53 -18.10 -2.00
C GLN A 201 -18.94 -17.50 -1.86
N ARG A 202 -19.58 -17.11 -2.97
CA ARG A 202 -20.86 -16.40 -2.97
C ARG A 202 -22.01 -17.32 -2.57
N LEU A 203 -22.75 -16.90 -1.54
CA LEU A 203 -23.97 -17.56 -1.12
C LEU A 203 -25.12 -17.26 -2.10
N PRO A 204 -26.20 -18.08 -2.10
CA PRO A 204 -27.39 -17.81 -2.91
C PRO A 204 -28.04 -16.44 -2.67
N SER A 205 -27.85 -15.86 -1.48
CA SER A 205 -28.28 -14.49 -1.14
C SER A 205 -27.51 -13.40 -1.88
N GLY A 206 -26.46 -13.76 -2.61
CA GLY A 206 -25.54 -12.85 -3.27
C GLY A 206 -24.43 -12.30 -2.37
N VAL A 207 -24.50 -12.57 -1.05
CA VAL A 207 -23.50 -12.19 -0.06
C VAL A 207 -22.30 -13.13 -0.11
N ILE A 208 -21.11 -12.59 0.09
CA ILE A 208 -19.89 -13.38 0.22
C ILE A 208 -19.36 -13.25 1.66
N PRO A 209 -19.68 -14.20 2.57
CA PRO A 209 -19.26 -14.12 3.96
C PRO A 209 -17.73 -14.22 4.06
N GLY A 210 -17.13 -13.51 5.02
CA GLY A 210 -15.70 -13.62 5.28
C GLY A 210 -14.78 -12.92 4.27
N LEU A 211 -15.31 -12.21 3.27
CA LEU A 211 -14.51 -11.42 2.31
C LEU A 211 -14.65 -9.91 2.54
N GLY A 212 -14.49 -9.46 3.77
CA GLY A 212 -14.24 -8.03 4.04
C GLY A 212 -12.90 -7.62 3.43
N ILE A 213 -12.73 -6.36 3.03
CA ILE A 213 -11.48 -5.86 2.43
C ILE A 213 -10.27 -6.23 3.29
N HIS A 214 -10.40 -6.11 4.61
CA HIS A 214 -9.32 -6.42 5.56
C HIS A 214 -8.93 -7.90 5.62
N LYS A 215 -9.69 -8.81 4.98
CA LYS A 215 -9.38 -10.25 4.93
C LYS A 215 -8.68 -10.68 3.65
N LEU A 216 -8.65 -9.81 2.64
CA LEU A 216 -8.01 -10.10 1.37
C LEU A 216 -6.47 -9.90 1.50
N PRO A 217 -5.62 -10.61 0.74
CA PRO A 217 -4.17 -10.41 0.79
C PRO A 217 -3.75 -9.01 0.35
N THR A 218 -2.80 -8.39 1.04
CA THR A 218 -2.25 -7.09 0.67
C THR A 218 -1.63 -7.09 -0.72
N LEU A 219 -0.92 -8.16 -1.09
CA LEU A 219 -0.22 -8.32 -2.37
C LEU A 219 -0.28 -9.77 -2.86
N ILE A 220 -0.47 -9.95 -4.16
CA ILE A 220 -0.40 -11.25 -4.83
C ILE A 220 0.52 -11.09 -6.04
N CYS A 221 1.68 -11.74 -6.03
CA CYS A 221 2.64 -11.77 -7.13
C CYS A 221 2.58 -13.13 -7.85
N CYS A 222 2.61 -13.12 -9.17
CA CYS A 222 2.60 -14.30 -10.03
C CYS A 222 3.57 -14.08 -11.20
N GLY A 223 4.84 -14.43 -11.00
CA GLY A 223 5.90 -13.98 -11.89
C GLY A 223 5.92 -12.45 -11.93
N GLU A 224 5.83 -11.88 -13.12
CA GLU A 224 5.78 -10.42 -13.33
C GLU A 224 4.38 -9.79 -13.12
N HIS A 225 3.32 -10.58 -12.94
CA HIS A 225 1.97 -10.05 -12.78
C HIS A 225 1.59 -9.94 -11.31
N SER A 226 1.08 -8.78 -10.90
CA SER A 226 0.74 -8.53 -9.51
C SER A 226 -0.63 -7.91 -9.32
N LEU A 227 -1.29 -8.28 -8.22
CA LEU A 227 -2.49 -7.63 -7.69
C LEU A 227 -2.14 -7.00 -6.35
N ALA A 228 -2.40 -5.71 -6.18
CA ALA A 228 -2.06 -4.99 -4.96
C ALA A 228 -3.29 -4.27 -4.43
N LYS A 229 -3.43 -4.30 -3.11
CA LYS A 229 -4.51 -3.61 -2.40
C LYS A 229 -4.11 -2.16 -2.14
N ALA A 230 -5.03 -1.24 -2.39
CA ALA A 230 -4.86 0.18 -2.11
C ALA A 230 -5.40 0.53 -0.72
N ASN A 231 -4.72 0.04 0.33
CA ASN A 231 -5.12 0.17 1.73
C ASN A 231 -4.42 1.31 2.49
N GLY A 232 -3.69 2.18 1.80
CA GLY A 232 -2.94 3.26 2.42
C GLY A 232 -1.48 2.95 2.76
N ALA A 233 -1.03 1.71 2.56
CA ALA A 233 0.30 1.25 2.97
C ALA A 233 0.85 0.17 2.02
N PRO A 234 1.48 0.53 0.88
CA PRO A 234 1.85 1.89 0.44
C PRO A 234 0.87 2.50 -0.56
N PHE A 235 0.02 1.69 -1.17
CA PHE A 235 -0.82 2.12 -2.28
C PHE A 235 -2.08 2.79 -1.74
N CYS A 236 -2.35 3.99 -2.25
CA CYS A 236 -3.49 4.81 -1.83
C CYS A 236 -4.35 5.16 -3.05
N THR A 237 -5.65 5.06 -2.89
CA THR A 237 -6.62 5.57 -3.86
C THR A 237 -7.74 6.28 -3.10
N PRO A 238 -8.08 7.53 -3.45
CA PRO A 238 -9.24 8.18 -2.86
C PRO A 238 -10.52 7.51 -3.37
N PHE A 239 -11.62 7.71 -2.62
CA PHE A 239 -12.96 7.46 -3.16
C PHE A 239 -13.18 8.19 -4.49
N ASP A 240 -13.87 7.53 -5.42
CA ASP A 240 -14.40 8.19 -6.60
C ASP A 240 -15.69 8.97 -6.28
N ASP A 241 -16.14 9.77 -7.25
CA ASP A 241 -17.33 10.62 -7.11
C ASP A 241 -18.62 9.83 -6.86
N ASP A 242 -18.64 8.52 -7.16
CA ASP A 242 -19.77 7.61 -6.92
C ASP A 242 -19.70 6.94 -5.52
N GLY A 243 -18.70 7.31 -4.71
CA GLY A 243 -18.47 6.75 -3.38
C GLY A 243 -17.88 5.34 -3.38
N TYR A 244 -17.25 4.91 -4.49
CA TYR A 244 -16.50 3.66 -4.54
C TYR A 244 -15.01 3.91 -4.28
N TRP A 245 -14.43 3.10 -3.39
CA TRP A 245 -13.00 3.04 -3.14
C TRP A 245 -12.35 2.04 -4.10
N PRO A 246 -11.38 2.44 -4.95
CA PRO A 246 -10.63 1.53 -5.81
C PRO A 246 -9.65 0.66 -5.00
N VAL A 247 -10.16 -0.37 -4.34
CA VAL A 247 -9.44 -1.17 -3.33
C VAL A 247 -8.39 -2.13 -3.90
N TYR A 248 -8.49 -2.54 -5.17
CA TYR A 248 -7.45 -3.33 -5.83
C TYR A 248 -7.06 -2.77 -7.19
N GLY A 249 -5.75 -2.70 -7.37
CA GLY A 249 -5.10 -2.52 -8.66
C GLY A 249 -4.43 -3.81 -9.12
N SER A 250 -4.05 -3.81 -10.40
CA SER A 250 -3.22 -4.86 -10.97
C SER A 250 -2.16 -4.24 -11.88
N THR A 251 -0.97 -4.81 -11.91
CA THR A 251 0.14 -4.29 -12.72
C THR A 251 1.04 -5.43 -13.19
N THR A 252 1.85 -5.14 -14.20
CA THR A 252 2.88 -6.05 -14.71
C THR A 252 4.23 -5.34 -14.59
N GLY A 253 5.21 -6.01 -14.00
CA GLY A 253 6.54 -5.48 -13.74
C GLY A 253 7.28 -6.28 -12.69
N ASN A 254 8.33 -5.67 -12.12
CA ASN A 254 9.15 -6.30 -11.10
C ASN A 254 8.32 -6.59 -9.82
N PRO A 255 8.09 -7.87 -9.46
CA PRO A 255 7.30 -8.23 -8.28
C PRO A 255 8.01 -7.86 -6.97
N LEU A 256 9.35 -7.87 -6.95
CA LEU A 256 10.12 -7.50 -5.77
C LEU A 256 10.01 -6.00 -5.47
N ARG A 257 9.82 -5.15 -6.47
CA ARG A 257 9.53 -3.73 -6.24
C ARG A 257 8.29 -3.55 -5.36
N LEU A 258 7.18 -4.19 -5.71
CA LEU A 258 5.93 -4.11 -4.95
C LEU A 258 6.04 -4.77 -3.58
N LEU A 259 6.74 -5.91 -3.49
CA LEU A 259 7.00 -6.59 -2.22
C LEU A 259 7.76 -5.69 -1.26
N LEU A 260 8.86 -5.08 -1.72
CA LEU A 260 9.67 -4.17 -0.92
C LEU A 260 8.90 -2.91 -0.55
N GLU A 261 8.14 -2.31 -1.47
CA GLU A 261 7.29 -1.16 -1.15
C GLU A 261 6.30 -1.47 -0.02
N VAL A 262 5.70 -2.67 0.00
CA VAL A 262 4.78 -3.11 1.07
C VAL A 262 5.49 -3.32 2.41
N VAL A 263 6.66 -3.96 2.41
CA VAL A 263 7.41 -4.28 3.63
C VAL A 263 8.11 -3.04 4.19
N TRP A 264 8.87 -2.32 3.37
CA TRP A 264 9.63 -1.14 3.76
C TRP A 264 8.71 -0.02 4.24
N THR A 265 7.53 0.17 3.64
CA THR A 265 6.60 1.21 4.12
C THR A 265 6.19 0.96 5.57
N ARG A 266 5.86 -0.28 5.94
CA ARG A 266 5.54 -0.57 7.34
C ARG A 266 6.75 -0.36 8.26
N LEU A 267 7.93 -0.83 7.84
CA LEU A 267 9.17 -0.68 8.63
C LEU A 267 9.58 0.78 8.84
N VAL A 268 9.42 1.63 7.83
CA VAL A 268 9.71 3.07 7.93
C VAL A 268 8.77 3.74 8.93
N TYR A 269 7.48 3.39 8.92
CA TYR A 269 6.51 3.95 9.87
C TYR A 269 6.63 3.39 11.29
N ASP A 270 7.21 2.19 11.44
CA ASP A 270 7.55 1.59 12.74
C ASP A 270 8.95 2.06 13.23
N ASP A 271 9.57 3.06 12.58
CA ASP A 271 10.90 3.60 12.87
C ASP A 271 12.03 2.54 12.86
N LYS A 272 11.85 1.46 12.11
CA LYS A 272 12.84 0.36 11.94
C LYS A 272 13.74 0.54 10.72
N MET A 273 13.38 1.48 9.84
CA MET A 273 14.10 1.75 8.60
C MET A 273 14.04 3.24 8.25
N SER A 274 15.09 3.77 7.65
CA SER A 274 15.10 5.15 7.15
C SER A 274 14.20 5.30 5.92
N GLY A 275 13.45 6.40 5.82
CA GLY A 275 12.67 6.73 4.61
C GLY A 275 13.52 6.94 3.34
N SER A 276 14.85 7.11 3.49
CA SER A 276 15.78 7.23 2.36
C SER A 276 15.85 5.99 1.47
N VAL A 277 15.31 4.85 1.90
CA VAL A 277 15.18 3.65 1.04
C VAL A 277 14.30 3.88 -0.20
N PHE A 278 13.52 4.96 -0.21
CA PHE A 278 12.70 5.40 -1.34
C PHE A 278 13.33 6.57 -2.13
N ASP A 279 14.58 6.94 -1.87
CA ASP A 279 15.21 8.11 -2.52
C ASP A 279 15.36 7.95 -4.04
N ASP A 280 15.53 6.71 -4.50
CA ASP A 280 15.62 6.37 -5.93
C ASP A 280 14.24 6.30 -6.61
N ASP A 281 13.13 6.47 -5.87
CA ASP A 281 11.77 6.35 -6.38
C ASP A 281 11.25 7.69 -6.92
N ASP A 282 11.66 8.02 -8.15
CA ASP A 282 11.18 9.20 -8.88
C ASP A 282 9.92 8.91 -9.72
N GLU A 283 9.44 7.67 -9.72
CA GLU A 283 8.33 7.20 -10.53
C GLU A 283 7.17 6.66 -9.68
N THR A 284 5.96 7.03 -10.06
CA THR A 284 4.74 6.39 -9.55
C THR A 284 4.49 5.08 -10.30
N GLN A 285 4.30 3.99 -9.55
CA GLN A 285 3.95 2.69 -10.11
C GLN A 285 2.45 2.68 -10.48
N PRO A 286 2.09 2.71 -11.78
CA PRO A 286 0.69 2.77 -12.16
C PRO A 286 0.05 1.38 -12.03
N MET A 287 -1.23 1.36 -11.68
CA MET A 287 -2.02 0.13 -11.62
C MET A 287 -3.32 0.25 -12.43
N HIS A 288 -3.69 -0.84 -13.11
CA HIS A 288 -4.98 -1.01 -13.75
C HIS A 288 -6.01 -1.34 -12.69
N ARG A 289 -7.04 -0.50 -12.56
CA ARG A 289 -8.19 -0.69 -11.67
C ARG A 289 -8.78 -2.09 -11.84
N LEU A 290 -9.08 -2.76 -10.72
CA LEU A 290 -9.57 -4.15 -10.71
C LEU A 290 -10.84 -4.31 -9.89
N ILE A 291 -10.80 -4.04 -8.58
CA ILE A 291 -11.97 -4.12 -7.71
C ILE A 291 -12.18 -2.78 -7.02
N ASP A 292 -13.42 -2.35 -7.06
CA ASP A 292 -13.95 -1.24 -6.31
C ASP A 292 -14.80 -1.76 -5.17
N ALA A 293 -14.82 -1.04 -4.06
CA ALA A 293 -15.66 -1.38 -2.92
C ALA A 293 -16.40 -0.15 -2.42
N ARG A 294 -17.67 -0.31 -2.06
CA ARG A 294 -18.46 0.72 -1.39
C ARG A 294 -19.03 0.18 -0.08
N PRO A 295 -18.96 0.93 1.03
CA PRO A 295 -19.62 0.53 2.27
C PRO A 295 -21.12 0.35 2.05
N CYS A 296 -21.69 -0.75 2.52
CA CYS A 296 -23.12 -1.01 2.46
C CYS A 296 -23.62 -1.67 3.75
N LYS A 297 -24.94 -1.76 3.93
CA LYS A 297 -25.53 -2.37 5.12
C LYS A 297 -25.12 -3.85 5.20
N GLY A 298 -24.26 -4.19 6.15
CA GLY A 298 -23.78 -5.55 6.38
C GLY A 298 -22.45 -5.91 5.73
N GLY A 299 -21.72 -4.95 5.13
CA GLY A 299 -20.38 -5.21 4.60
C GLY A 299 -20.00 -4.30 3.44
N TRP A 300 -19.38 -4.90 2.43
CA TRP A 300 -18.86 -4.19 1.26
C TRP A 300 -19.58 -4.65 0.01
N GLU A 301 -20.02 -3.70 -0.81
CA GLU A 301 -20.46 -3.94 -2.17
C GLU A 301 -19.24 -3.86 -3.09
N TYR A 302 -18.94 -4.94 -3.81
CA TYR A 302 -17.83 -4.97 -4.77
C TYR A 302 -18.30 -4.74 -6.20
N ARG A 303 -17.58 -3.88 -6.92
CA ARG A 303 -17.74 -3.68 -8.36
C ARG A 303 -16.43 -4.03 -9.06
N ILE A 304 -16.49 -4.96 -10.00
CA ILE A 304 -15.33 -5.35 -10.79
C ILE A 304 -15.18 -4.35 -11.94
N SER A 305 -14.00 -3.76 -12.06
CA SER A 305 -13.64 -2.93 -13.21
C SER A 305 -13.36 -3.83 -14.41
N PRO A 306 -14.22 -3.80 -15.46
CA PRO A 306 -13.99 -4.59 -16.65
C PRO A 306 -12.78 -4.03 -17.39
N ALA A 307 -11.86 -4.90 -17.78
CA ALA A 307 -10.76 -4.57 -18.67
C ALA A 307 -10.71 -5.63 -19.77
N SER A 308 -10.63 -5.20 -21.03
CA SER A 308 -10.37 -6.14 -22.12
C SER A 308 -9.02 -6.81 -21.88
N ARG A 309 -8.80 -8.00 -22.44
CA ARG A 309 -7.49 -8.67 -22.34
C ARG A 309 -6.36 -7.75 -22.84
N LYS A 310 -6.60 -7.03 -23.93
CA LYS A 310 -5.64 -6.07 -24.50
C LYS A 310 -5.29 -4.96 -23.52
N ASP A 311 -6.27 -4.42 -22.79
CA ASP A 311 -6.04 -3.33 -21.84
C ASP A 311 -5.41 -3.83 -20.54
N ALA A 312 -5.89 -4.96 -20.01
CA ALA A 312 -5.40 -5.57 -18.79
C ALA A 312 -3.94 -6.06 -18.93
N ASP A 313 -3.55 -6.58 -20.09
CA ASP A 313 -2.20 -7.05 -20.37
C ASP A 313 -1.30 -5.91 -20.92
N ARG A 314 -1.80 -4.68 -21.06
CA ARG A 314 -1.00 -3.55 -21.54
C ARG A 314 -0.01 -3.12 -20.45
N PRO A 315 1.30 -3.12 -20.73
CA PRO A 315 2.30 -2.58 -19.79
C PRO A 315 1.94 -1.15 -19.41
N MET A 316 1.97 -0.88 -18.10
CA MET A 316 1.81 0.48 -17.62
C MET A 316 3.17 1.16 -17.62
N VAL A 317 3.22 2.34 -18.23
CA VAL A 317 4.44 3.15 -18.24
C VAL A 317 4.49 3.91 -16.93
N PRO A 318 5.52 3.71 -16.09
CA PRO A 318 5.72 4.52 -14.90
C PRO A 318 5.70 6.01 -15.25
N LYS A 319 5.12 6.80 -14.37
CA LYS A 319 5.06 8.26 -14.54
C LYS A 319 5.94 8.90 -13.50
N LYS A 320 6.81 9.80 -13.93
CA LYS A 320 7.56 10.65 -12.99
C LYS A 320 6.59 11.35 -12.05
N TRP A 321 6.90 11.28 -10.76
CA TRP A 321 6.16 12.00 -9.74
C TRP A 321 6.29 13.52 -9.98
N GLN A 322 5.22 14.26 -9.70
CA GLN A 322 5.19 15.71 -9.82
C GLN A 322 4.35 16.32 -8.70
N PRO A 323 4.73 17.52 -8.19
CA PRO A 323 3.93 18.25 -7.21
C PRO A 323 2.65 18.82 -7.82
N ALA A 324 1.73 19.24 -6.96
CA ALA A 324 0.56 19.98 -7.39
C ALA A 324 0.95 21.38 -7.88
N ILE A 325 0.50 21.74 -9.08
CA ILE A 325 0.65 23.11 -9.60
C ILE A 325 -0.58 23.91 -9.20
N LEU A 326 -0.34 25.03 -8.52
CA LEU A 326 -1.36 25.86 -7.90
C LEU A 326 -1.50 27.19 -8.64
N ASP A 327 -2.69 27.79 -8.54
CA ASP A 327 -2.85 29.21 -8.83
C ASP A 327 -2.42 30.09 -7.64
N VAL A 328 -2.48 31.41 -7.82
CA VAL A 328 -2.07 32.38 -6.78
C VAL A 328 -2.92 32.27 -5.52
N ALA A 329 -4.23 32.04 -5.65
CA ALA A 329 -5.12 31.96 -4.50
C ALA A 329 -4.85 30.70 -3.68
N GLN A 330 -4.75 29.55 -4.36
CA GLN A 330 -4.38 28.26 -3.80
C GLN A 330 -3.02 28.33 -3.12
N PHE A 331 -2.00 28.83 -3.80
CA PHE A 331 -0.64 28.94 -3.25
C PHE A 331 -0.60 29.84 -2.02
N THR A 332 -1.31 30.96 -2.03
CA THR A 332 -1.38 31.89 -0.88
C THR A 332 -1.95 31.19 0.35
N ILE A 333 -3.06 30.48 0.21
CA ILE A 333 -3.70 29.79 1.34
C ILE A 333 -2.86 28.61 1.80
N VAL A 334 -2.37 27.76 0.88
CA VAL A 334 -1.54 26.60 1.23
C VAL A 334 -0.23 27.04 1.91
N SER A 335 0.40 28.12 1.46
CA SER A 335 1.61 28.65 2.09
C SER A 335 1.36 29.14 3.52
N ARG A 336 0.22 29.79 3.78
CA ARG A 336 -0.17 30.21 5.14
C ARG A 336 -0.40 29.00 6.05
N LEU A 337 -1.11 27.99 5.55
CA LEU A 337 -1.34 26.75 6.27
C LEU A 337 -0.01 26.02 6.58
N ALA A 338 0.89 25.93 5.60
CA ALA A 338 2.21 25.33 5.76
C ALA A 338 3.09 26.07 6.79
N ALA A 339 2.89 27.38 6.97
CA ALA A 339 3.52 28.17 8.01
C ALA A 339 2.85 28.03 9.40
N GLY A 340 1.87 27.13 9.55
CA GLY A 340 1.13 26.91 10.80
C GLY A 340 0.09 27.98 11.11
N THR A 341 -0.30 28.81 10.13
CA THR A 341 -1.32 29.84 10.33
C THR A 341 -2.71 29.24 10.19
N ASP A 342 -3.60 29.50 11.14
CA ASP A 342 -5.02 29.14 11.04
C ASP A 342 -5.71 29.98 9.94
N VAL A 343 -6.52 29.33 9.13
CA VAL A 343 -7.24 29.95 8.01
C VAL A 343 -8.72 29.62 8.14
N SER A 344 -9.41 30.45 8.92
CA SER A 344 -10.87 30.39 9.09
C SER A 344 -11.59 31.13 7.95
N VAL A 345 -12.75 30.61 7.55
CA VAL A 345 -13.62 31.22 6.55
C VAL A 345 -14.42 32.35 7.19
N ASP A 346 -14.01 33.58 6.89
CA ASP A 346 -14.72 34.80 7.25
C ASP A 346 -15.11 35.59 5.98
N SER A 347 -15.68 36.79 6.16
CA SER A 347 -16.11 37.63 5.04
C SER A 347 -14.94 38.13 4.19
N GLU A 348 -13.75 38.32 4.78
CA GLU A 348 -12.57 38.79 4.05
C GLU A 348 -12.00 37.69 3.16
N LEU A 349 -11.83 36.48 3.71
CA LEU A 349 -11.40 35.33 2.94
C LEU A 349 -12.41 34.98 1.84
N THR A 350 -13.70 35.06 2.14
CA THR A 350 -14.75 34.83 1.15
C THR A 350 -14.63 35.80 -0.02
N ALA A 351 -14.50 37.11 0.26
CA ALA A 351 -14.31 38.12 -0.79
C ALA A 351 -13.02 37.92 -1.59
N TYR A 352 -11.93 37.49 -0.93
CA TYR A 352 -10.67 37.15 -1.59
C TYR A 352 -10.83 35.96 -2.56
N LEU A 353 -11.51 34.90 -2.13
CA LEU A 353 -11.77 33.72 -2.95
C LEU A 353 -12.68 34.04 -4.14
N GLU A 354 -13.74 34.82 -3.92
CA GLU A 354 -14.67 35.24 -4.98
C GLU A 354 -13.97 36.06 -6.06
N LYS A 355 -13.05 36.95 -5.67
CA LYS A 355 -12.20 37.71 -6.62
C LYS A 355 -11.36 36.79 -7.51
N HIS A 356 -11.02 35.60 -7.04
CA HIS A 356 -10.28 34.58 -7.79
C HIS A 356 -11.18 33.49 -8.41
N GLY A 357 -12.51 33.70 -8.43
CA GLY A 357 -13.44 32.78 -9.08
C GLY A 357 -13.84 31.56 -8.25
N TYR A 358 -13.63 31.60 -6.93
CA TYR A 358 -13.95 30.50 -6.03
C TYR A 358 -15.05 30.86 -5.03
N SER A 359 -15.84 29.86 -4.65
CA SER A 359 -16.51 29.84 -3.35
C SER A 359 -15.64 29.03 -2.36
N PRO A 360 -15.83 29.16 -1.05
CA PRO A 360 -15.10 28.33 -0.08
C PRO A 360 -15.21 26.83 -0.36
N ALA A 361 -16.40 26.37 -0.80
CA ALA A 361 -16.63 24.97 -1.13
C ALA A 361 -15.90 24.53 -2.41
N SER A 362 -15.93 25.34 -3.49
CA SER A 362 -15.22 24.98 -4.72
C SER A 362 -13.70 25.08 -4.55
N PHE A 363 -13.21 26.03 -3.75
CA PHE A 363 -11.81 26.16 -3.38
C PHE A 363 -11.33 24.93 -2.59
N SER A 364 -12.10 24.52 -1.56
CA SER A 364 -11.82 23.31 -0.80
C SER A 364 -11.69 22.09 -1.71
N ARG A 365 -12.62 21.90 -2.65
CA ARG A 365 -12.55 20.76 -3.59
C ARG A 365 -11.31 20.82 -4.48
N ALA A 366 -10.89 22.01 -4.89
CA ALA A 366 -9.71 22.21 -5.72
C ALA A 366 -8.40 21.87 -4.98
N LEU A 367 -8.32 22.13 -3.66
CA LEU A 367 -7.18 21.74 -2.81
C LEU A 367 -7.25 20.30 -2.31
N GLN A 368 -8.46 19.75 -2.18
CA GLN A 368 -8.68 18.37 -1.74
C GLN A 368 -8.29 17.37 -2.83
N LYS A 369 -8.56 17.67 -4.11
CA LYS A 369 -8.22 16.78 -5.24
C LYS A 369 -6.74 16.37 -5.29
N PRO A 370 -5.76 17.28 -5.10
CA PRO A 370 -4.34 16.91 -4.97
C PRO A 370 -3.93 16.44 -3.58
N GLY A 371 -4.86 16.32 -2.62
CA GLY A 371 -4.57 15.90 -1.24
C GLY A 371 -3.80 16.93 -0.41
N LEU A 372 -3.97 18.23 -0.68
CA LEU A 372 -3.24 19.27 0.03
C LEU A 372 -3.98 19.77 1.28
N ALA A 373 -5.25 20.14 1.13
CA ALA A 373 -6.04 20.72 2.20
C ALA A 373 -7.55 20.57 1.96
N VAL A 374 -8.34 20.68 3.02
CA VAL A 374 -9.80 20.61 2.97
C VAL A 374 -10.43 21.57 3.98
N LEU A 375 -11.63 22.07 3.68
CA LEU A 375 -12.45 22.86 4.58
C LEU A 375 -13.18 21.94 5.57
N GLN A 376 -12.91 22.11 6.85
CA GLN A 376 -13.54 21.39 7.95
C GLN A 376 -13.95 22.39 9.04
N ASP A 377 -15.21 22.33 9.49
CA ASP A 377 -15.73 23.18 10.57
C ASP A 377 -15.46 24.69 10.37
N GLY A 378 -15.55 25.15 9.12
CA GLY A 378 -15.34 26.55 8.76
C GLY A 378 -13.87 26.98 8.67
N ARG A 379 -12.89 26.07 8.75
CA ARG A 379 -11.46 26.36 8.60
C ARG A 379 -10.77 25.41 7.62
N PHE A 380 -9.73 25.87 6.96
CA PHE A 380 -8.90 25.01 6.11
C PHE A 380 -7.88 24.24 6.95
N VAL A 381 -7.75 22.94 6.69
CA VAL A 381 -6.84 22.02 7.38
C VAL A 381 -5.98 21.30 6.34
N LEU A 382 -4.68 21.16 6.62
CA LEU A 382 -3.77 20.39 5.77
C LEU A 382 -4.06 18.89 5.84
N LEU A 383 -3.93 18.22 4.69
CA LEU A 383 -3.96 16.77 4.57
C LEU A 383 -2.55 16.15 4.46
N THR A 384 -1.52 16.99 4.47
CA THR A 384 -0.10 16.60 4.36
C THR A 384 0.59 16.64 5.72
N ARG A 385 1.67 15.87 5.86
CA ARG A 385 2.56 15.86 7.04
C ARG A 385 3.39 17.13 7.12
N LYS A 386 4.11 17.40 6.03
CA LYS A 386 5.08 18.46 5.87
C LYS A 386 4.82 19.13 4.53
N CYS A 387 3.76 19.94 4.50
CA CYS A 387 3.45 20.72 3.31
C CYS A 387 4.59 21.69 3.00
N MET A 388 5.14 21.61 1.81
CA MET A 388 6.11 22.57 1.31
C MET A 388 5.59 23.25 0.05
N CYS A 389 5.95 24.51 -0.10
CA CYS A 389 5.54 25.39 -1.20
C CYS A 389 6.79 25.97 -1.87
N ALA A 390 6.78 26.05 -3.20
CA ALA A 390 7.85 26.68 -3.97
C ALA A 390 7.31 27.52 -5.12
N VAL A 391 7.97 28.65 -5.38
CA VAL A 391 7.80 29.41 -6.63
C VAL A 391 8.87 28.95 -7.59
N LEU A 392 8.47 28.41 -8.74
CA LEU A 392 9.38 27.89 -9.75
C LEU A 392 9.97 29.02 -10.61
N PRO A 393 11.17 28.85 -11.19
CA PRO A 393 11.77 29.81 -12.13
C PRO A 393 10.92 30.18 -13.34
N ASP A 394 9.96 29.34 -13.74
CA ASP A 394 8.99 29.65 -14.81
C ASP A 394 7.75 30.42 -14.33
N GLY A 395 7.73 30.82 -13.05
CA GLY A 395 6.63 31.57 -12.44
C GLY A 395 5.47 30.72 -11.96
N ARG A 396 5.51 29.38 -12.11
CA ARG A 396 4.48 28.49 -11.56
C ARG A 396 4.64 28.32 -10.05
N PHE A 397 3.52 28.04 -9.38
CA PHE A 397 3.47 27.74 -7.95
C PHE A 397 3.33 26.23 -7.77
N ALA A 398 4.18 25.63 -6.94
CA ALA A 398 4.17 24.21 -6.66
C ALA A 398 4.00 23.93 -5.16
N ALA A 399 3.25 22.90 -4.82
CA ALA A 399 3.14 22.40 -3.45
C ALA A 399 3.02 20.87 -3.42
N ALA A 400 3.56 20.27 -2.37
CA ALA A 400 3.44 18.84 -2.08
C ALA A 400 3.77 18.54 -0.61
N ASP A 401 3.49 17.31 -0.19
CA ASP A 401 4.08 16.76 1.03
C ASP A 401 5.58 16.48 0.80
N ASP A 402 6.41 16.84 1.77
CA ASP A 402 7.86 16.65 1.72
C ASP A 402 8.40 15.86 2.93
N GLU A 403 7.55 15.07 3.59
CA GLU A 403 7.97 14.22 4.71
C GLU A 403 9.16 13.31 4.33
N ALA A 404 9.09 12.68 3.15
CA ALA A 404 10.14 11.81 2.62
C ALA A 404 11.18 12.56 1.75
N GLY A 405 11.14 13.90 1.69
CA GLY A 405 12.06 14.71 0.89
C GLY A 405 11.82 14.67 -0.62
N GLN A 406 10.75 14.02 -1.11
CA GLN A 406 10.48 13.83 -2.53
C GLN A 406 10.29 15.17 -3.27
N PHE A 407 9.61 16.14 -2.65
CA PHE A 407 9.41 17.45 -3.26
C PHE A 407 10.72 18.23 -3.33
N THR A 408 11.55 18.18 -2.27
CA THR A 408 12.87 18.79 -2.24
C THR A 408 13.78 18.22 -3.33
N ARG A 409 13.84 16.88 -3.48
CA ARG A 409 14.60 16.22 -4.57
C ARG A 409 14.09 16.61 -5.94
N TRP A 410 12.77 16.65 -6.13
CA TRP A 410 12.14 17.06 -7.38
C TRP A 410 12.51 18.50 -7.76
N ILE A 411 12.54 19.44 -6.81
CA ILE A 411 12.98 20.82 -7.06
C ILE A 411 14.44 20.84 -7.53
N GLY A 412 15.33 20.08 -6.86
CA GLY A 412 16.74 19.97 -7.27
C GLY A 412 16.88 19.52 -8.73
N GLN A 413 16.22 18.41 -9.08
CA GLN A 413 16.21 17.89 -10.46
C GLN A 413 15.61 18.88 -11.46
N TYR A 414 14.52 19.57 -11.08
CA TYR A 414 13.90 20.60 -11.92
C TYR A 414 14.88 21.74 -12.24
N MET A 415 15.67 22.19 -11.26
CA MET A 415 16.68 23.23 -11.44
C MET A 415 17.85 22.77 -12.33
N GLU A 416 18.34 21.55 -12.11
CA GLU A 416 19.43 20.96 -12.90
C GLU A 416 19.06 20.78 -14.39
N ASN A 417 17.85 20.28 -14.67
CA ASN A 417 17.36 20.10 -16.04
C ASN A 417 17.28 21.43 -16.80
N ARG A 418 16.89 22.52 -16.12
CA ARG A 418 16.88 23.86 -16.73
C ARG A 418 18.28 24.42 -16.96
N ALA A 419 19.20 24.20 -16.01
CA ALA A 419 20.58 24.67 -16.14
C ALA A 419 21.34 23.96 -17.29
N SER A 420 20.98 22.70 -17.56
CA SER A 420 21.57 21.89 -18.62
C SER A 420 20.94 22.10 -20.01
N GLY A 421 19.89 22.92 -20.13
CA GLY A 421 19.24 23.23 -21.41
C GLY A 421 18.49 22.06 -22.04
N ALA A 422 18.10 21.07 -21.23
CA ALA A 422 17.34 19.88 -21.63
C ALA A 422 15.83 20.12 -21.69
#